data_AF-A0A6N4ACS8-F1
#
_entry.id   AF-A0A6N4ACS8-F1
#
_cell.length_a   1.000
_cell.length_b   1.000
_cell.length_c   1.000
_cell.angle_alpha   90.00
_cell.angle_beta   90.00
_cell.angle_gamma   90.00
#
_symmetry.space_group_name_H-M   'P 1'
#
loop_
_entity.id
_entity.type
_entity.pdbx_description
1 polymer ?
#
loop_
_entity_poly.entity_id
_entity_poly.type
_entity_poly.pdbx_seq_one_letter_code
_entity_poly.pdbx_strand_id
1 'polypeptide(L)'
;MKTFKSSNKMKQIFSLKTLLLLLGFALLSTQAKAEKIRMTIKEELASCTGVAPQNCYQVKYKKSKDWEFFYDQIEGFEYTPGYRYVIDVKRTKRKNIPADASAYTYKLKKIIKKEKITNEAATELAFITKHKWNLIQINGTMPPASSAYLIFQTDGKRIAGSAGCNRISGGFELTKDKISFSKIASTLMACPDENKNKLEGTLLKMLTDTTFRYDIADQTLNLYQGDKLVLMFGMSPLE
;
A
#
# COMPACT_ATOMS: atom_id res chain seq x y z
N MET A 1 -94.26 -32.07 -65.33
CA MET A 1 -94.28 -30.88 -66.22
C MET A 1 -94.31 -29.64 -65.35
N LYS A 2 -93.52 -28.62 -65.71
CA LYS A 2 -93.24 -27.33 -65.05
C LYS A 2 -91.89 -27.24 -64.33
N THR A 3 -91.14 -26.33 -64.92
CA THR A 3 -89.79 -25.85 -64.76
C THR A 3 -89.71 -24.69 -63.75
N PHE A 4 -88.49 -24.18 -63.60
CA PHE A 4 -88.04 -22.92 -63.01
C PHE A 4 -87.65 -22.93 -61.53
N LYS A 5 -86.64 -22.19 -61.04
CA LYS A 5 -85.36 -21.61 -61.52
C LYS A 5 -84.84 -20.79 -60.33
N SER A 6 -83.57 -20.98 -59.95
CA SER A 6 -82.61 -20.02 -59.36
C SER A 6 -83.13 -18.70 -58.75
N SER A 7 -82.71 -18.37 -57.52
CA SER A 7 -81.82 -17.21 -57.31
C SER A 7 -81.32 -17.08 -55.86
N ASN A 8 -80.01 -16.93 -55.80
CA ASN A 8 -79.14 -16.38 -54.76
C ASN A 8 -79.66 -15.05 -54.16
N LYS A 9 -79.35 -14.77 -52.88
CA LYS A 9 -79.04 -13.42 -52.38
C LYS A 9 -78.36 -13.43 -50.99
N MET A 10 -77.04 -13.43 -51.06
CA MET A 10 -76.13 -12.89 -50.05
C MET A 10 -76.35 -11.37 -49.94
N LYS A 11 -76.52 -10.83 -48.72
CA LYS A 11 -76.47 -9.40 -48.43
C LYS A 11 -75.58 -9.16 -47.21
N GLN A 12 -74.48 -8.43 -47.46
CA GLN A 12 -73.60 -7.81 -46.48
C GLN A 12 -74.28 -6.60 -45.83
N ILE A 13 -73.97 -6.31 -44.56
CA ILE A 13 -73.89 -4.93 -44.03
C ILE A 13 -72.72 -4.86 -43.02
N PHE A 14 -71.82 -3.90 -43.26
CA PHE A 14 -70.68 -3.50 -42.45
C PHE A 14 -71.08 -2.61 -41.26
N SER A 15 -70.40 -2.73 -40.10
CA SER A 15 -70.19 -1.65 -39.11
C SER A 15 -69.12 -2.10 -38.10
N LEU A 16 -67.86 -1.66 -38.20
CA LEU A 16 -67.26 -0.46 -37.60
C LEU A 16 -66.66 -0.70 -36.19
N LYS A 17 -65.33 -0.95 -36.20
CA LYS A 17 -64.29 -0.61 -35.22
C LYS A 17 -64.71 -0.38 -33.75
N THR A 18 -64.27 -1.24 -32.84
CA THR A 18 -63.60 -0.75 -31.61
C THR A 18 -62.60 -1.78 -31.06
N LEU A 19 -61.33 -1.48 -31.30
CA LEU A 19 -60.17 -2.07 -30.68
C LEU A 19 -60.08 -1.49 -29.25
N LEU A 20 -60.47 -2.25 -28.23
CA LEU A 20 -60.19 -1.90 -26.84
C LEU A 20 -58.93 -2.64 -26.39
N LEU A 21 -57.78 -2.00 -26.61
CA LEU A 21 -56.52 -2.29 -25.93
C LEU A 21 -56.77 -2.09 -24.42
N LEU A 22 -56.92 -3.18 -23.67
CA LEU A 22 -56.67 -3.13 -22.23
C LEU A 22 -55.15 -3.03 -22.05
N LEU A 23 -54.68 -1.77 -22.02
CA LEU A 23 -53.37 -1.38 -21.51
C LEU A 23 -53.27 -1.86 -20.07
N GLY A 24 -52.79 -3.09 -19.89
CA GLY A 24 -52.09 -3.48 -18.68
C GLY A 24 -50.84 -2.62 -18.60
N PHE A 25 -50.97 -1.43 -18.04
CA PHE A 25 -49.84 -0.61 -17.65
C PHE A 25 -49.20 -1.30 -16.44
N ALA A 26 -48.44 -2.36 -16.73
CA ALA A 26 -47.53 -2.92 -15.76
C ALA A 26 -46.61 -1.77 -15.34
N LEU A 27 -46.76 -1.30 -14.11
CA LEU A 27 -45.73 -0.50 -13.47
C LEU A 27 -44.46 -1.35 -13.46
N LEU A 28 -43.64 -1.21 -14.51
CA LEU A 28 -42.24 -1.59 -14.44
C LEU A 28 -41.59 -0.64 -13.46
N SER A 29 -41.66 -0.98 -12.18
CA SER A 29 -40.79 -0.40 -11.18
C SER A 29 -39.35 -0.65 -11.65
N THR A 30 -38.69 0.40 -12.14
CA THR A 30 -37.27 0.37 -12.47
C THR A 30 -36.49 0.12 -11.18
N GLN A 31 -36.26 -1.14 -10.84
CA GLN A 31 -35.41 -1.51 -9.71
C GLN A 31 -34.01 -0.97 -10.01
N ALA A 32 -33.48 -0.15 -9.09
CA ALA A 32 -32.10 0.31 -9.17
C ALA A 32 -31.19 -0.93 -9.18
N LYS A 33 -30.54 -1.19 -10.33
CA LYS A 33 -29.70 -2.37 -10.53
C LYS A 33 -28.53 -2.30 -9.55
N ALA A 34 -28.59 -3.10 -8.49
CA ALA A 34 -27.54 -3.17 -7.50
C ALA A 34 -26.42 -4.10 -7.99
N GLU A 35 -25.20 -3.59 -8.02
CA GLU A 35 -24.03 -4.33 -8.47
C GLU A 35 -23.15 -4.72 -7.28
N LYS A 36 -22.60 -5.94 -7.31
CA LYS A 36 -21.63 -6.40 -6.33
C LYS A 36 -20.23 -6.10 -6.84
N ILE A 37 -19.47 -5.31 -6.10
CA ILE A 37 -18.10 -4.94 -6.42
C ILE A 37 -17.16 -5.53 -5.37
N ARG A 38 -16.03 -6.07 -5.81
CA ARG A 38 -14.93 -6.46 -4.92
C ARG A 38 -13.77 -5.49 -5.07
N MET A 39 -13.30 -4.96 -3.96
CA MET A 39 -12.15 -4.07 -3.90
C MET A 39 -11.22 -4.44 -2.75
N THR A 40 -9.94 -4.15 -2.94
CA THR A 40 -8.94 -4.16 -1.87
C THR A 40 -8.77 -2.73 -1.38
N ILE A 41 -8.82 -2.48 -0.08
CA ILE A 41 -8.58 -1.18 0.55
C ILE A 41 -7.20 -1.22 1.20
N LYS A 42 -6.36 -0.22 0.88
CA LYS A 42 -5.01 -0.06 1.42
C LYS A 42 -5.06 0.34 2.90
N GLU A 43 -3.97 0.04 3.60
CA GLU A 43 -3.72 0.24 5.03
C GLU A 43 -3.49 1.69 5.45
N GLU A 44 -3.42 2.60 4.48
CA GLU A 44 -3.25 4.03 4.66
C GLU A 44 -4.29 4.78 3.81
N LEU A 45 -4.91 5.80 4.41
CA LEU A 45 -5.69 6.78 3.67
C LEU A 45 -4.74 7.73 2.96
N ALA A 46 -5.17 8.28 1.83
CA ALA A 46 -4.42 9.30 1.11
C ALA A 46 -5.19 10.62 1.14
N SER A 47 -4.45 11.73 1.29
CA SER A 47 -5.02 13.05 1.04
C SER A 47 -5.43 13.15 -0.43
N CYS A 48 -6.67 13.55 -0.64
CA CYS A 48 -7.31 13.63 -1.95
C CYS A 48 -8.22 14.87 -1.99
N THR A 49 -8.49 15.39 -3.19
CA THR A 49 -9.41 16.50 -3.38
C THR A 49 -10.56 16.06 -4.28
N GLY A 50 -11.77 16.14 -3.76
CA GLY A 50 -13.01 16.02 -4.53
C GLY A 50 -13.66 17.40 -4.64
N VAL A 51 -14.82 17.57 -4.01
CA VAL A 51 -15.44 18.90 -3.79
C VAL A 51 -14.62 19.73 -2.79
N ALA A 52 -13.94 19.07 -1.85
CA ALA A 52 -13.02 19.67 -0.88
C ALA A 52 -11.84 18.71 -0.57
N PRO A 53 -10.74 19.20 0.01
CA PRO A 53 -9.67 18.35 0.53
C PRO A 53 -10.18 17.42 1.64
N GLN A 54 -9.83 16.15 1.55
CA GLN A 54 -10.22 15.11 2.53
C GLN A 54 -9.23 13.94 2.50
N ASN A 55 -9.46 12.93 3.35
CA ASN A 55 -8.74 11.66 3.31
C ASN A 55 -9.61 10.59 2.62
N CYS A 56 -9.14 10.07 1.50
CA CYS A 56 -9.81 9.03 0.73
C CYS A 56 -9.21 7.65 1.00
N TYR A 57 -10.03 6.62 0.80
CA TYR A 57 -9.49 5.28 0.65
C TYR A 57 -8.68 5.18 -0.65
N GLN A 58 -7.60 4.41 -0.60
CA GLN A 58 -6.92 3.91 -1.79
C GLN A 58 -7.44 2.50 -2.05
N VAL A 59 -8.08 2.28 -3.21
CA VAL A 59 -8.71 1.01 -3.55
C VAL A 59 -8.12 0.41 -4.81
N LYS A 60 -8.10 -0.92 -4.86
CA LYS A 60 -7.74 -1.69 -6.06
C LYS A 60 -8.86 -2.65 -6.39
N TYR A 61 -9.51 -2.44 -7.52
CA TYR A 61 -10.58 -3.34 -8.01
C TYR A 61 -10.00 -4.66 -8.49
N LYS A 62 -10.81 -5.74 -8.45
CA LYS A 62 -10.37 -7.12 -8.74
C LYS A 62 -9.55 -7.30 -10.04
N LYS A 63 -9.79 -6.48 -11.07
CA LYS A 63 -9.10 -6.55 -12.37
C LYS A 63 -8.15 -5.36 -12.64
N SER A 64 -8.10 -4.38 -11.74
CA SER A 64 -7.20 -3.23 -11.89
C SER A 64 -5.79 -3.61 -11.44
N LYS A 65 -4.77 -3.09 -12.12
CA LYS A 65 -3.37 -3.23 -11.68
C LYS A 65 -2.95 -2.10 -10.74
N ASP A 66 -3.67 -0.98 -10.80
CA ASP A 66 -3.30 0.27 -10.13
C ASP A 66 -4.20 0.54 -8.92
N TRP A 67 -3.72 1.41 -8.03
CA TRP A 67 -4.49 1.95 -6.93
C TRP A 67 -5.22 3.20 -7.38
N GLU A 68 -6.47 3.33 -6.98
CA GLU A 68 -7.37 4.42 -7.33
C GLU A 68 -7.92 5.05 -6.05
N PHE A 69 -8.20 6.35 -6.05
CA PHE A 69 -8.87 6.98 -4.92
C PHE A 69 -10.36 6.64 -4.93
N PHE A 70 -10.89 6.30 -3.75
CA PHE A 70 -12.31 6.13 -3.52
C PHE A 70 -12.79 7.21 -2.56
N TYR A 71 -13.57 8.13 -3.10
CA TYR A 71 -13.98 9.38 -2.45
C TYR A 71 -15.25 9.24 -1.60
N ASP A 72 -16.02 8.17 -1.81
CA ASP A 72 -17.29 7.95 -1.12
C ASP A 72 -17.10 7.20 0.21
N GLN A 73 -18.10 7.30 1.09
CA GLN A 73 -18.19 6.46 2.28
C GLN A 73 -18.84 5.11 1.96
N ILE A 74 -18.50 4.10 2.75
CA ILE A 74 -19.07 2.75 2.63
C ILE A 74 -19.89 2.49 3.90
N GLU A 75 -21.21 2.48 3.77
CA GLU A 75 -22.12 2.23 4.90
C GLU A 75 -21.82 0.87 5.54
N GLY A 76 -21.60 0.87 6.86
CA GLY A 76 -21.30 -0.32 7.65
C GLY A 76 -19.86 -0.82 7.54
N PHE A 77 -18.94 -0.07 6.92
CA PHE A 77 -17.51 -0.38 6.91
C PHE A 77 -16.76 0.54 7.87
N GLU A 78 -16.21 -0.05 8.93
CA GLU A 78 -15.36 0.64 9.90
C GLU A 78 -13.88 0.40 9.56
N TYR A 79 -13.23 1.43 9.03
CA TYR A 79 -11.84 1.39 8.68
C TYR A 79 -10.94 1.54 9.91
N THR A 80 -9.90 0.71 10.00
CA THR A 80 -8.84 0.84 11.01
C THR A 80 -7.51 1.06 10.27
N PRO A 81 -6.77 2.15 10.54
CA PRO A 81 -5.43 2.35 9.98
C PRO A 81 -4.50 1.15 10.24
N GLY A 82 -3.61 0.86 9.30
CA GLY A 82 -2.65 -0.25 9.41
C GLY A 82 -3.21 -1.63 9.03
N TYR A 83 -4.43 -1.71 8.49
CA TYR A 83 -5.01 -2.95 7.98
C TYR A 83 -5.32 -2.86 6.50
N ARG A 84 -4.95 -3.90 5.75
CA ARG A 84 -5.41 -4.09 4.36
C ARG A 84 -6.66 -4.97 4.35
N TYR A 85 -7.68 -4.50 3.65
CA TYR A 85 -8.96 -5.18 3.58
C TYR A 85 -9.23 -5.66 2.15
N VAL A 86 -9.87 -6.81 2.00
CA VAL A 86 -10.59 -7.19 0.78
C VAL A 86 -12.05 -7.24 1.15
N ILE A 87 -12.88 -6.44 0.48
CA ILE A 87 -14.31 -6.33 0.81
C ILE A 87 -15.18 -6.52 -0.43
N ASP A 88 -16.37 -7.08 -0.21
CA ASP A 88 -17.48 -7.05 -1.16
C ASP A 88 -18.43 -5.93 -0.76
N VAL A 89 -18.76 -5.05 -1.71
CA VAL A 89 -19.62 -3.88 -1.53
C VAL A 89 -20.81 -3.96 -2.48
N LYS A 90 -22.00 -3.57 -2.01
CA LYS A 90 -23.19 -3.36 -2.84
C LYS A 90 -23.19 -1.92 -3.33
N ARG A 91 -23.01 -1.71 -4.62
CA ARG A 91 -23.16 -0.40 -5.28
C ARG A 91 -24.59 -0.26 -5.80
N THR A 92 -25.26 0.83 -5.44
CA THR A 92 -26.63 1.13 -5.90
C THR A 92 -26.67 2.49 -6.57
N LYS A 93 -27.20 2.57 -7.79
CA LYS A 93 -27.35 3.85 -8.51
C LYS A 93 -28.48 4.67 -7.88
N ARG A 94 -28.22 5.94 -7.55
CA ARG A 94 -29.23 6.88 -7.05
C ARG A 94 -30.08 7.42 -8.20
N LYS A 95 -31.34 7.77 -7.90
CA LYS A 95 -32.24 8.50 -8.82
C LYS A 95 -32.31 9.97 -8.37
N ASN A 96 -32.48 10.89 -9.32
CA ASN A 96 -32.65 12.33 -9.08
C ASN A 96 -31.52 12.95 -8.22
N ILE A 97 -30.28 12.85 -8.68
CA ILE A 97 -29.11 13.41 -7.99
C ILE A 97 -28.81 14.85 -8.45
N PRO A 98 -28.40 15.74 -7.54
CA PRO A 98 -27.72 16.99 -7.89
C PRO A 98 -26.45 16.73 -8.72
N ALA A 99 -26.03 17.72 -9.52
CA ALA A 99 -24.91 17.59 -10.46
C ALA A 99 -23.55 17.31 -9.78
N ASP A 100 -23.41 17.65 -8.51
CA ASP A 100 -22.20 17.56 -7.68
C ASP A 100 -22.18 16.35 -6.74
N ALA A 101 -23.26 15.54 -6.72
CA ALA A 101 -23.37 14.39 -5.84
C ALA A 101 -23.01 13.07 -6.54
N SER A 102 -22.32 12.17 -5.84
CA SER A 102 -21.94 10.85 -6.37
C SER A 102 -23.15 10.08 -6.92
N ALA A 103 -23.04 9.50 -8.11
CA ALA A 103 -24.17 8.78 -8.72
C ALA A 103 -24.55 7.48 -7.99
N TYR A 104 -23.76 7.05 -7.02
CA TYR A 104 -23.89 5.76 -6.35
C TYR A 104 -23.85 5.88 -4.83
N THR A 105 -24.49 4.92 -4.17
CA THR A 105 -24.27 4.61 -2.75
C THR A 105 -23.61 3.25 -2.60
N TYR A 106 -22.87 3.09 -1.51
CA TYR A 106 -22.06 1.91 -1.24
C TYR A 106 -22.37 1.38 0.15
N LYS A 107 -22.76 0.09 0.23
CA LYS A 107 -23.00 -0.60 1.49
C LYS A 107 -22.14 -1.83 1.58
N LEU A 108 -21.44 -2.01 2.70
CA LEU A 108 -20.65 -3.20 2.95
C LEU A 108 -21.55 -4.45 2.87
N LYS A 109 -21.14 -5.43 2.07
CA LYS A 109 -21.76 -6.76 2.08
C LYS A 109 -21.00 -7.72 2.97
N LYS A 110 -19.67 -7.76 2.83
CA LYS A 110 -18.82 -8.70 3.55
C LYS A 110 -17.36 -8.24 3.55
N ILE A 111 -16.68 -8.39 4.68
CA ILE A 111 -15.22 -8.38 4.75
C ILE A 111 -14.73 -9.77 4.37
N ILE A 112 -14.02 -9.88 3.25
CA ILE A 112 -13.48 -11.13 2.71
C ILE A 112 -12.14 -11.45 3.35
N LYS A 113 -11.31 -10.44 3.57
CA LYS A 113 -10.01 -10.56 4.25
C LYS A 113 -9.72 -9.27 5.00
N LYS A 114 -9.13 -9.37 6.19
CA LYS A 114 -8.56 -8.26 6.97
C LYS A 114 -7.19 -8.72 7.44
N GLU A 115 -6.15 -7.99 7.09
CA GLU A 115 -4.76 -8.34 7.40
C GLU A 115 -4.05 -7.10 7.96
N LYS A 116 -3.42 -7.24 9.12
CA LYS A 116 -2.60 -6.15 9.67
C LYS A 116 -1.36 -6.02 8.80
N ILE A 117 -1.18 -4.88 8.17
CA ILE A 117 0.05 -4.56 7.46
C ILE A 117 0.96 -3.86 8.46
N THR A 118 1.83 -4.63 9.10
CA THR A 118 3.00 -4.08 9.77
C THR A 118 3.93 -3.60 8.68
N ASN A 119 4.10 -2.29 8.58
CA ASN A 119 5.23 -1.73 7.84
C ASN A 119 6.47 -1.96 8.71
N GLU A 120 6.93 -3.21 8.73
CA GLU A 120 8.04 -3.69 9.57
C GLU A 120 9.28 -2.85 9.30
N ALA A 121 9.59 -2.63 8.01
CA ALA A 121 10.68 -1.75 7.60
C ALA A 121 10.52 -0.31 8.14
N ALA A 122 9.32 0.27 8.17
CA ALA A 122 9.12 1.60 8.75
C ALA A 122 9.25 1.62 10.29
N THR A 123 8.84 0.54 10.94
CA THR A 123 8.98 0.39 12.41
C THR A 123 10.44 0.19 12.79
N GLU A 124 11.16 -0.66 12.05
CA GLU A 124 12.60 -0.87 12.18
C GLU A 124 13.36 0.41 11.85
N LEU A 125 12.99 1.13 10.79
CA LEU A 125 13.56 2.42 10.46
C LEU A 125 13.38 3.43 11.60
N ALA A 126 12.18 3.52 12.17
CA ALA A 126 11.91 4.38 13.32
C ALA A 126 12.68 3.95 14.58
N PHE A 127 13.03 2.67 14.72
CA PHE A 127 13.84 2.16 15.81
C PHE A 127 15.33 2.47 15.61
N ILE A 128 15.89 2.16 14.43
CA ILE A 128 17.33 2.35 14.14
C ILE A 128 17.73 3.82 14.13
N THR A 129 16.83 4.73 13.73
CA THR A 129 17.09 6.17 13.67
C THR A 129 17.07 6.85 15.04
N LYS A 130 16.59 6.18 16.10
CA LYS A 130 16.57 6.69 17.48
C LYS A 130 17.83 6.35 18.28
N HIS A 131 18.74 5.58 17.71
CA HIS A 131 19.89 5.04 18.44
C HIS A 131 21.19 5.29 17.67
N LYS A 132 22.28 5.36 18.43
CA LYS A 132 23.66 5.26 17.94
C LYS A 132 24.07 3.78 17.95
N TRP A 133 24.73 3.34 16.90
CA TRP A 133 25.12 1.94 16.71
C TRP A 133 26.64 1.80 16.77
N ASN A 134 27.17 1.37 17.91
CA ASN A 134 28.61 1.28 18.16
C ASN A 134 29.16 -0.07 17.71
N LEU A 135 30.24 -0.08 16.94
CA LEU A 135 30.81 -1.31 16.39
C LEU A 135 31.36 -2.21 17.50
N ILE A 136 30.84 -3.44 17.61
CA ILE A 136 31.33 -4.48 18.53
C ILE A 136 32.24 -5.46 17.78
N GLN A 137 31.82 -5.89 16.59
CA GLN A 137 32.52 -6.92 15.81
C GLN A 137 32.58 -6.59 14.32
N ILE A 138 33.72 -6.89 13.70
CA ILE A 138 33.94 -6.85 12.26
C ILE A 138 34.66 -8.13 11.80
N ASN A 139 34.07 -8.86 10.85
CA ASN A 139 34.58 -10.13 10.30
C ASN A 139 35.02 -11.17 11.35
N GLY A 140 34.29 -11.27 12.46
CA GLY A 140 34.59 -12.20 13.57
C GLY A 140 35.66 -11.71 14.55
N THR A 141 36.18 -10.49 14.36
CA THR A 141 37.12 -9.85 15.29
C THR A 141 36.42 -8.76 16.11
N MET A 142 36.77 -8.64 17.39
CA MET A 142 36.30 -7.57 18.27
C MET A 142 37.41 -6.52 18.42
N PRO A 143 37.33 -5.36 17.73
CA PRO A 143 38.37 -4.34 17.84
C PRO A 143 38.39 -3.75 19.27
N PRO A 144 39.54 -3.75 19.96
CA PRO A 144 39.62 -3.22 21.32
C PRO A 144 39.34 -1.72 21.34
N ALA A 145 38.46 -1.29 22.24
CA ALA A 145 38.07 0.12 22.43
C ALA A 145 37.70 0.85 21.11
N SER A 146 36.96 0.16 20.23
CA SER A 146 36.46 0.75 18.98
C SER A 146 35.67 2.03 19.24
N SER A 147 36.10 3.13 18.62
CA SER A 147 35.34 4.38 18.53
C SER A 147 34.49 4.48 17.26
N ALA A 148 34.35 3.38 16.50
CA ALA A 148 33.56 3.34 15.29
C ALA A 148 32.07 3.18 15.61
N TYR A 149 31.22 3.94 14.94
CA TYR A 149 29.77 3.92 15.13
C TYR A 149 29.03 4.42 13.88
N LEU A 150 27.75 4.07 13.79
CA LEU A 150 26.81 4.56 12.78
C LEU A 150 25.61 5.24 13.44
N ILE A 151 25.08 6.27 12.78
CA ILE A 151 23.83 6.96 13.10
C ILE A 151 23.01 7.04 11.82
N PHE A 152 21.82 6.46 11.86
CA PHE A 152 20.84 6.54 10.78
C PHE A 152 20.04 7.82 10.91
N GLN A 153 20.02 8.64 9.85
CA GLN A 153 19.32 9.92 9.86
C GLN A 153 17.81 9.71 9.73
N THR A 154 17.04 10.61 10.36
CA THR A 154 15.57 10.55 10.40
C THR A 154 14.90 10.78 9.05
N ASP A 155 15.65 11.25 8.05
CA ASP A 155 15.20 11.31 6.65
C ASP A 155 15.08 9.92 5.99
N GLY A 156 15.57 8.88 6.66
CA GLY A 156 15.50 7.48 6.22
C GLY A 156 16.39 7.15 5.02
N LYS A 157 17.36 8.01 4.70
CA LYS A 157 18.17 7.90 3.48
C LYS A 157 19.66 8.02 3.71
N ARG A 158 20.10 8.62 4.82
CA ARG A 158 21.52 8.89 5.06
C ARG A 158 22.02 8.28 6.36
N ILE A 159 23.29 7.92 6.35
CA ILE A 159 24.05 7.62 7.56
C ILE A 159 25.11 8.69 7.80
N ALA A 160 25.44 8.86 9.06
CA ALA A 160 26.63 9.55 9.52
C ALA A 160 27.33 8.66 10.56
N GLY A 161 28.63 8.84 10.78
CA GLY A 161 29.33 8.01 11.74
C GLY A 161 30.81 8.30 11.85
N SER A 162 31.48 7.40 12.57
CA SER A 162 32.92 7.32 12.68
C SER A 162 33.34 5.91 12.28
N ALA A 163 34.43 5.81 11.53
CA ALA A 163 35.10 4.54 11.25
C ALA A 163 36.31 4.31 12.18
N GLY A 164 36.33 4.98 13.34
CA GLY A 164 37.39 4.92 14.33
C GLY A 164 38.30 6.13 14.25
N CYS A 165 39.00 6.30 13.12
CA CYS A 165 39.87 7.44 12.85
C CYS A 165 39.11 8.59 12.15
N ASN A 166 38.50 8.29 11.00
CA ASN A 166 37.80 9.28 10.20
C ASN A 166 36.28 9.25 10.39
N ARG A 167 35.66 10.39 10.07
CA ARG A 167 34.21 10.51 9.97
C ARG A 167 33.75 9.91 8.64
N ILE A 168 32.61 9.23 8.68
CA ILE A 168 31.99 8.62 7.52
C ILE A 168 30.57 9.13 7.31
N SER A 169 30.15 9.15 6.05
CA SER A 169 28.77 9.49 5.66
C SER A 169 28.41 8.74 4.39
N GLY A 170 27.12 8.59 4.12
CA GLY A 170 26.66 7.95 2.89
C GLY A 170 25.16 7.74 2.86
N GLY A 171 24.69 7.05 1.83
CA GLY A 171 23.29 6.65 1.67
C GLY A 171 23.01 5.28 2.29
N PHE A 172 21.78 5.07 2.73
CA PHE A 172 21.28 3.73 3.04
C PHE A 172 19.84 3.55 2.56
N GLU A 173 19.46 2.32 2.30
CA GLU A 173 18.09 1.90 2.04
C GLU A 173 17.76 0.67 2.89
N LEU A 174 16.57 0.65 3.49
CA LEU A 174 16.10 -0.42 4.35
C LEU A 174 14.88 -1.09 3.73
N THR A 175 14.93 -2.42 3.60
CA THR A 175 13.76 -3.27 3.32
C THR A 175 13.45 -4.11 4.56
N LYS A 176 12.44 -4.99 4.47
CA LYS A 176 12.06 -5.90 5.55
C LYS A 176 13.22 -6.82 6.02
N ASP A 177 14.15 -7.17 5.13
CA ASP A 177 15.18 -8.19 5.40
C ASP A 177 16.60 -7.73 5.05
N LYS A 178 16.74 -6.59 4.36
CA LYS A 178 18.02 -6.11 3.85
C LYS A 178 18.26 -4.65 4.19
N ILE A 179 19.54 -4.34 4.33
CA ILE A 179 20.05 -2.99 4.40
C ILE A 179 21.13 -2.82 3.34
N SER A 180 20.95 -1.81 2.50
CA SER A 180 21.90 -1.47 1.44
C SER A 180 22.57 -0.17 1.79
N PHE A 181 23.89 -0.13 1.69
CA PHE A 181 24.68 1.09 1.84
C PHE A 181 25.20 1.52 0.47
N SER A 182 25.24 2.82 0.22
CA SER A 182 25.72 3.36 -1.06
C SER A 182 26.45 4.67 -0.86
N LYS A 183 27.39 4.98 -1.77
CA LYS A 183 28.08 6.28 -1.79
C LYS A 183 28.73 6.63 -0.44
N ILE A 184 29.35 5.64 0.19
CA ILE A 184 30.07 5.86 1.46
C ILE A 184 31.31 6.71 1.18
N ALA A 185 31.46 7.79 1.94
CA ALA A 185 32.58 8.71 1.91
C ALA A 185 33.21 8.84 3.29
N SER A 186 34.53 9.02 3.34
CA SER A 186 35.33 9.24 4.56
C SER A 186 36.13 10.54 4.46
N THR A 187 36.48 11.12 5.60
CA THR A 187 37.51 12.18 5.67
C THR A 187 38.92 11.58 5.53
N LEU A 188 39.95 12.42 5.32
CA LEU A 188 41.35 12.00 5.13
C LEU A 188 42.27 12.47 6.27
N MET A 189 41.86 12.25 7.52
CA MET A 189 42.74 12.45 8.68
C MET A 189 43.65 11.23 8.85
N ALA A 190 44.94 11.46 9.11
CA ALA A 190 45.86 10.40 9.46
C ALA A 190 45.83 10.17 10.98
N CYS A 191 45.58 8.94 11.42
CA CYS A 191 45.74 8.56 12.83
C CYS A 191 47.11 7.90 13.07
N PRO A 192 47.80 8.23 14.18
CA PRO A 192 49.04 7.53 14.57
C PRO A 192 48.84 6.04 14.88
N ASP A 193 47.61 5.65 15.23
CA ASP A 193 47.24 4.29 15.60
C ASP A 193 46.94 3.43 14.35
N GLU A 194 47.83 2.48 14.06
CA GLU A 194 47.71 1.58 12.91
C GLU A 194 46.44 0.71 12.98
N ASN A 195 45.99 0.32 14.18
CA ASN A 195 44.78 -0.48 14.34
C ASN A 195 43.54 0.32 13.96
N LYS A 196 43.50 1.63 14.27
CA LYS A 196 42.41 2.52 13.85
C LYS A 196 42.39 2.70 12.33
N ASN A 197 43.56 2.85 11.70
CA ASN A 197 43.64 2.96 10.24
C ASN A 197 43.18 1.67 9.53
N LYS A 198 43.59 0.49 10.04
CA LYS A 198 43.14 -0.81 9.52
C LYS A 198 41.63 -1.02 9.70
N LEU A 199 41.11 -0.66 10.87
CA LEU A 199 39.69 -0.72 11.16
C LEU A 199 38.89 0.14 10.18
N GLU A 200 39.30 1.40 9.98
CA GLU A 200 38.65 2.31 9.06
C GLU A 200 38.60 1.74 7.65
N GLY A 201 39.75 1.34 7.09
CA GLY A 201 39.82 0.83 5.72
C GLY A 201 38.96 -0.42 5.52
N THR A 202 38.92 -1.29 6.54
CA THR A 202 38.09 -2.50 6.51
C THR A 202 36.60 -2.16 6.56
N LEU A 203 36.19 -1.29 7.49
CA LEU A 203 34.79 -0.90 7.64
C LEU A 203 34.28 -0.15 6.41
N LEU A 204 35.05 0.80 5.88
CA LEU A 204 34.70 1.52 4.66
C LEU A 204 34.50 0.57 3.49
N LYS A 205 35.45 -0.35 3.26
CA LYS A 205 35.34 -1.34 2.19
C LYS A 205 34.09 -2.20 2.31
N MET A 206 33.70 -2.56 3.53
CA MET A 206 32.50 -3.36 3.77
C MET A 206 31.21 -2.58 3.55
N LEU A 207 31.18 -1.29 3.89
CA LEU A 207 29.96 -0.49 3.73
C LEU A 207 29.79 0.06 2.31
N THR A 208 30.86 0.25 1.54
CA THR A 208 30.75 0.81 0.18
C THR A 208 29.99 -0.13 -0.75
N ASP A 209 28.85 0.37 -1.26
CA ASP A 209 28.01 -0.25 -2.29
C ASP A 209 27.68 -1.72 -2.01
N THR A 210 27.41 -2.02 -0.74
CA THR A 210 27.17 -3.39 -0.25
C THR A 210 25.78 -3.51 0.36
N THR A 211 25.12 -4.63 0.06
CA THR A 211 23.85 -5.02 0.68
C THR A 211 24.07 -6.17 1.64
N PHE A 212 23.46 -6.07 2.81
CA PHE A 212 23.47 -7.10 3.85
C PHE A 212 22.06 -7.61 4.10
N ARG A 213 21.93 -8.89 4.46
CA ARG A 213 20.79 -9.30 5.29
C ARG A 213 21.02 -8.71 6.68
N TYR A 214 19.97 -8.27 7.38
CA TYR A 214 20.12 -7.79 8.74
C TYR A 214 19.07 -8.38 9.69
N ASP A 215 19.35 -8.25 10.97
CA ASP A 215 18.37 -8.35 12.05
C ASP A 215 18.73 -7.42 13.19
N ILE A 216 17.73 -7.17 14.04
CA ILE A 216 17.87 -6.40 15.27
C ILE A 216 17.43 -7.32 16.41
N ALA A 217 18.37 -7.71 17.25
CA ALA A 217 18.14 -8.63 18.36
C ALA A 217 19.01 -8.24 19.55
N ASP A 218 18.52 -8.40 20.78
CA ASP A 218 19.29 -8.20 22.01
C ASP A 218 20.10 -6.89 22.03
N GLN A 219 19.48 -5.79 21.60
CA GLN A 219 20.10 -4.46 21.55
C GLN A 219 21.23 -4.32 20.51
N THR A 220 21.32 -5.25 19.57
CA THR A 220 22.31 -5.24 18.50
C THR A 220 21.68 -5.09 17.12
N LEU A 221 22.41 -4.45 16.20
CA LEU A 221 22.17 -4.45 14.77
C LEU A 221 23.21 -5.36 14.14
N ASN A 222 22.74 -6.44 13.53
CA ASN A 222 23.57 -7.51 12.98
C ASN A 222 23.49 -7.50 11.46
N LEU A 223 24.63 -7.48 10.77
CA LEU A 223 24.71 -7.47 9.32
C LEU A 223 25.41 -8.73 8.80
N TYR A 224 24.80 -9.37 7.81
CA TYR A 224 25.20 -10.66 7.29
C TYR A 224 25.50 -10.62 5.78
N GLN A 225 26.51 -11.35 5.37
CA GLN A 225 26.76 -11.72 3.98
C GLN A 225 26.50 -13.23 3.84
N GLY A 226 25.43 -13.59 3.12
CA GLY A 226 24.86 -14.93 3.21
C GLY A 226 24.41 -15.21 4.65
N ASP A 227 24.88 -16.33 5.21
CA ASP A 227 24.57 -16.72 6.60
C ASP A 227 25.64 -16.28 7.61
N LYS A 228 26.73 -15.66 7.14
CA LYS A 228 27.85 -15.24 7.98
C LYS A 228 27.59 -13.86 8.58
N LEU A 229 27.63 -13.75 9.91
CA LEU A 229 27.67 -12.47 10.61
C LEU A 229 29.01 -11.77 10.32
N VAL A 230 28.95 -10.59 9.70
CA VAL A 230 30.15 -9.85 9.29
C VAL A 230 30.30 -8.52 10.02
N LEU A 231 29.21 -7.90 10.48
CA LEU A 231 29.26 -6.73 11.36
C LEU A 231 28.22 -6.88 12.47
N MET A 232 28.59 -6.49 13.69
CA MET A 232 27.69 -6.42 14.83
C MET A 232 27.88 -5.07 15.52
N PHE A 233 26.78 -4.34 15.73
CA PHE A 233 26.77 -3.06 16.39
C PHE A 233 25.88 -3.12 17.64
N GLY A 234 26.32 -2.56 18.75
CA GLY A 234 25.52 -2.39 19.97
C GLY A 234 24.84 -1.03 20.01
N MET A 235 23.56 -1.00 20.39
CA MET A 235 22.82 0.24 20.50
C MET A 235 23.25 1.05 21.73
N SER A 236 23.26 2.36 21.59
CA SER A 236 23.34 3.33 22.70
C SER A 236 22.41 4.51 22.40
N PRO A 237 22.06 5.33 23.40
CA PRO A 237 21.36 6.59 23.16
C PRO A 237 22.10 7.50 22.16
N LEU A 238 21.36 8.33 21.43
CA LEU A 238 21.91 9.48 20.71
C LEU A 238 22.26 10.54 21.76
N GLU A 239 23.52 10.97 21.81
CA GLU A 239 23.99 12.07 22.66
C GLU A 239 23.50 13.43 22.16
#